data_AF-A0A1C9U4F4-F1
#
_entry.id   AF-A0A1C9U4F4-F1
#
_cell.length_a   1.000
_cell.length_b   1.000
_cell.length_c   1.000
_cell.angle_alpha   90.00
_cell.angle_beta   90.00
_cell.angle_gamma   90.00
#
_symmetry.space_group_name_H-M   'P 1'
#
loop_
_entity.id
_entity.type
_entity.pdbx_description
1 polymer ?
#
loop_
_entity_poly.entity_id
_entity_poly.type
_entity_poly.pdbx_seq_one_letter_code
_entity_poly.pdbx_strand_id
1 'polypeptide(L)'
;DANDQVNGYISKFWGVFLMPLITLGVLVLFLVLPGIDPLKANIAQFRESFNLFIVLIVAFMLYVHCLTLAWSLGYQDFRMSAAMLPFLGVLFIAVGWMLKKAKRNFFIGIRTPWTLSSDTVWDKTHQLGSVLFMASGTLAIIGGFFGGMTAFWLMFVPLIGSSLFLVVYSYVLYRGETKS
;
A
#
# COMPACT_ATOMS: atom_id res chain seq x y z
N ASP A 1 -6.21 -6.73 -22.55
CA ASP A 1 -5.23 -6.46 -23.62
C ASP A 1 -4.72 -5.03 -23.59
N ALA A 2 -3.59 -4.75 -24.24
CA ALA A 2 -2.99 -3.42 -24.43
C ALA A 2 -3.84 -2.44 -25.28
N ASN A 3 -5.13 -2.74 -25.48
CA ASN A 3 -6.09 -2.04 -26.34
C ASN A 3 -7.41 -1.68 -25.62
N ASP A 4 -7.47 -1.71 -24.29
CA ASP A 4 -8.66 -1.37 -23.50
C ASP A 4 -9.95 -2.16 -23.86
N GLN A 5 -9.83 -3.32 -24.51
CA GLN A 5 -10.98 -4.19 -24.82
C GLN A 5 -11.27 -5.17 -23.68
N VAL A 6 -12.55 -5.31 -23.35
CA VAL A 6 -13.06 -6.25 -22.33
C VAL A 6 -13.41 -7.57 -23.01
N ASN A 7 -12.49 -8.54 -22.95
CA ASN A 7 -12.68 -9.91 -23.39
C ASN A 7 -12.98 -10.80 -22.17
N GLY A 8 -14.27 -10.94 -21.85
CA GLY A 8 -14.77 -11.88 -20.83
C GLY A 8 -16.13 -11.47 -20.26
N TYR A 9 -17.19 -12.21 -20.57
CA TYR A 9 -18.50 -12.02 -19.92
C TYR A 9 -18.45 -12.59 -18.50
N ILE A 10 -18.08 -11.75 -17.53
CA ILE A 10 -18.33 -12.03 -16.12
C ILE A 10 -19.84 -11.94 -15.87
N SER A 11 -20.41 -12.92 -15.14
CA SER A 11 -21.82 -12.87 -14.77
C SER A 11 -22.13 -11.55 -14.03
N LYS A 12 -23.34 -11.01 -14.19
CA LYS A 12 -23.75 -9.74 -13.54
C LYS A 12 -23.49 -9.74 -12.02
N PHE A 13 -23.69 -10.88 -11.37
CA PHE A 13 -23.39 -11.06 -9.95
C PHE A 13 -21.90 -10.78 -9.66
N TRP A 14 -21.01 -11.49 -10.32
CA TRP A 14 -19.56 -11.33 -10.12
C TRP A 14 -19.06 -9.94 -10.55
N GLY A 15 -19.65 -9.32 -11.57
CA GLY A 15 -19.28 -7.97 -12.01
C GLY A 15 -19.56 -6.89 -10.97
N VAL A 16 -20.64 -7.06 -10.19
CA VAL A 16 -21.05 -6.11 -9.16
C VAL A 16 -20.46 -6.46 -7.79
N PHE A 17 -20.46 -7.73 -7.39
CA PHE A 17 -20.16 -8.12 -6.01
C PHE A 17 -18.71 -8.55 -5.75
N LEU A 18 -17.91 -8.83 -6.78
CA LEU A 18 -16.53 -9.31 -6.56
C LEU A 18 -15.68 -8.31 -5.76
N MET A 19 -15.67 -7.03 -6.15
CA MET A 19 -14.89 -6.00 -5.44
C MET A 19 -15.38 -5.74 -4.00
N PRO A 20 -16.70 -5.60 -3.74
CA PRO A 20 -17.21 -5.53 -2.37
C PRO A 20 -16.82 -6.73 -1.50
N LEU A 21 -16.89 -7.95 -2.05
CA LEU A 21 -16.49 -9.17 -1.32
C LEU A 21 -15.00 -9.19 -1.00
N ILE A 22 -14.14 -8.80 -1.96
CA ILE A 22 -12.69 -8.65 -1.73
C ILE A 22 -12.45 -7.58 -0.64
N THR A 23 -13.14 -6.44 -0.72
CA THR A 23 -13.02 -5.35 0.26
C THR A 23 -13.40 -5.83 1.66
N LEU A 24 -14.50 -6.57 1.79
CA LEU A 24 -14.94 -7.17 3.05
C LEU A 24 -13.90 -8.17 3.57
N GLY A 25 -13.37 -9.03 2.70
CA GLY A 25 -12.32 -9.98 3.05
C GLY A 25 -11.06 -9.30 3.57
N VAL A 26 -10.59 -8.24 2.89
CA VAL A 26 -9.44 -7.43 3.31
C VAL A 26 -9.70 -6.72 4.63
N LEU A 27 -10.90 -6.16 4.83
CA LEU A 27 -11.29 -5.53 6.10
C LEU A 27 -11.24 -6.54 7.25
N VAL A 28 -11.89 -7.70 7.09
CA VAL A 28 -11.89 -8.76 8.11
C VAL A 28 -10.46 -9.23 8.39
N LEU A 29 -9.66 -9.45 7.34
CA LEU A 29 -8.25 -9.81 7.48
C LEU A 29 -7.52 -8.80 8.37
N PHE A 30 -7.56 -7.50 8.06
CA PHE A 30 -6.85 -6.49 8.84
C PHE A 30 -7.39 -6.28 10.25
N LEU A 31 -8.67 -6.57 10.51
CA LEU A 31 -9.20 -6.56 11.87
C LEU A 31 -8.69 -7.74 12.71
N VAL A 32 -8.49 -8.90 12.07
CA VAL A 32 -8.05 -10.15 12.72
C VAL A 32 -6.53 -10.19 12.93
N LEU A 33 -5.72 -9.70 11.96
CA LEU A 33 -4.26 -9.78 12.01
C LEU A 33 -3.65 -9.32 13.36
N PRO A 34 -4.05 -8.17 13.95
CA PRO A 34 -3.53 -7.75 15.25
C PRO A 34 -3.79 -8.70 16.40
N GLY A 35 -4.87 -9.49 16.35
CA GLY A 35 -5.25 -10.41 17.41
C GLY A 35 -4.42 -11.70 17.41
N ILE A 36 -3.94 -12.11 16.23
CA ILE A 36 -3.16 -13.34 16.03
C ILE A 36 -1.64 -13.09 16.04
N ASP A 37 -1.20 -11.83 16.06
CA ASP A 37 0.22 -11.48 16.10
C ASP A 37 0.87 -11.89 17.44
N PRO A 38 2.00 -12.61 17.43
CA PRO A 38 2.75 -12.94 18.65
C PRO A 38 3.16 -11.68 19.45
N LEU A 39 3.39 -10.56 18.77
CA LEU A 39 3.74 -9.25 19.31
C LEU A 39 2.55 -8.28 19.28
N LYS A 40 1.32 -8.77 19.49
CA LYS A 40 0.10 -7.93 19.54
C LYS A 40 0.16 -6.71 20.47
N ALA A 41 0.94 -6.78 21.55
CA ALA A 41 1.17 -5.64 22.45
C ALA A 41 1.87 -4.46 21.73
N ASN A 42 2.75 -4.74 20.76
CA ASN A 42 3.38 -3.72 19.93
C ASN A 42 2.37 -3.12 18.94
N ILE A 43 1.46 -3.93 18.38
CA ILE A 43 0.41 -3.43 17.50
C ILE A 43 -0.56 -2.50 18.24
N ALA A 44 -0.87 -2.79 19.51
CA ALA A 44 -1.71 -1.93 20.34
C ALA A 44 -1.18 -0.49 20.44
N GLN A 45 0.14 -0.30 20.46
CA GLN A 45 0.79 1.02 20.59
C GLN A 45 0.55 1.92 19.37
N PHE A 46 0.31 1.36 18.18
CA PHE A 46 0.03 2.13 16.96
C PHE A 46 -1.33 1.81 16.35
N ARG A 47 -2.24 1.20 17.13
CA ARG A 47 -3.52 0.69 16.63
C ARG A 47 -4.38 1.76 15.98
N GLU A 48 -4.38 2.97 16.51
CA GLU A 48 -5.10 4.11 15.91
C GLU A 48 -4.61 4.39 14.48
N SER A 49 -3.29 4.41 14.29
CA SER A 49 -2.69 4.69 12.99
C SER A 49 -2.92 3.53 12.01
N PHE A 50 -2.92 2.30 12.51
CA PHE A 50 -3.30 1.13 11.71
C PHE A 50 -4.78 1.14 11.34
N ASN A 51 -5.69 1.52 12.24
CA ASN A 51 -7.12 1.64 11.94
C ASN A 51 -7.37 2.71 10.86
N LEU A 52 -6.70 3.86 10.93
CA LEU A 52 -6.78 4.88 9.88
C LEU A 52 -6.30 4.33 8.53
N PHE A 53 -5.21 3.57 8.52
CA PHE A 53 -4.73 2.90 7.32
C PHE A 53 -5.75 1.91 6.74
N ILE A 54 -6.43 1.12 7.58
CA ILE A 54 -7.53 0.23 7.16
C ILE A 54 -8.66 1.03 6.52
N VAL A 55 -9.09 2.12 7.15
CA VAL A 55 -10.15 2.99 6.61
C VAL A 55 -9.77 3.54 5.24
N LEU A 56 -8.51 3.98 5.07
CA LEU A 56 -8.02 4.50 3.78
C LEU A 56 -7.99 3.42 2.68
N ILE A 57 -7.59 2.18 3.01
CA ILE A 57 -7.64 1.07 2.06
C ILE A 57 -9.09 0.75 1.67
N VAL A 58 -10.00 0.67 2.64
CA VAL A 58 -11.42 0.41 2.35
C VAL A 58 -12.00 1.54 1.49
N ALA A 59 -11.72 2.79 1.82
CA ALA A 59 -12.13 3.94 1.02
C ALA A 59 -11.59 3.87 -0.41
N PHE A 60 -10.31 3.49 -0.58
CA PHE A 60 -9.72 3.29 -1.90
C PHE A 60 -10.40 2.16 -2.68
N MET A 61 -10.68 1.02 -2.05
CA MET A 61 -11.36 -0.11 -2.70
C MET A 61 -12.79 0.26 -3.11
N LEU A 62 -13.52 0.98 -2.26
CA LEU A 62 -14.84 1.53 -2.59
C LEU A 62 -14.76 2.53 -3.74
N TYR A 63 -13.77 3.42 -3.72
CA TYR A 63 -13.53 4.36 -4.81
C TYR A 63 -13.30 3.65 -6.15
N VAL A 64 -12.41 2.65 -6.18
CA VAL A 64 -12.17 1.83 -7.37
C VAL A 64 -13.45 1.11 -7.80
N HIS A 65 -14.22 0.56 -6.87
CA HIS A 65 -15.49 -0.08 -7.18
C HIS A 65 -16.48 0.91 -7.83
N CYS A 66 -16.62 2.12 -7.29
CA CYS A 66 -17.44 3.17 -7.90
C CYS A 66 -16.97 3.53 -9.31
N LEU A 67 -15.66 3.67 -9.54
CA LEU A 67 -15.10 3.90 -10.87
C LEU A 67 -15.42 2.76 -11.84
N THR A 68 -15.31 1.50 -11.40
CA THR A 68 -15.65 0.34 -12.24
C THR A 68 -17.13 0.29 -12.59
N LEU A 69 -18.01 0.65 -11.66
CA LEU A 69 -19.45 0.72 -11.92
C LEU A 69 -19.78 1.87 -12.88
N ALA A 70 -19.19 3.06 -12.68
CA ALA A 70 -19.36 4.19 -13.58
C ALA A 70 -18.95 3.82 -15.01
N TRP A 71 -17.78 3.19 -15.17
CA TRP A 71 -17.30 2.70 -16.45
C TRP A 71 -18.25 1.67 -17.10
N SER A 72 -18.79 0.75 -16.29
CA SER A 72 -19.73 -0.29 -16.74
C SER A 72 -21.10 0.26 -17.12
N LEU A 73 -21.50 1.39 -16.54
CA LEU A 73 -22.73 2.12 -16.87
C LEU A 73 -22.56 3.01 -18.12
N GLY A 74 -21.36 3.06 -18.70
CA GLY A 74 -21.07 3.84 -19.91
C GLY A 74 -20.52 5.24 -19.66
N TYR A 75 -20.27 5.63 -18.40
CA TYR A 75 -19.58 6.89 -18.08
C TYR A 75 -18.08 6.74 -18.33
N GLN A 76 -17.67 6.92 -19.59
CA GLN A 76 -16.29 6.71 -20.05
C GLN A 76 -15.57 8.03 -20.43
N ASP A 77 -16.14 9.17 -20.05
CA ASP A 77 -15.62 10.52 -20.37
C ASP A 77 -14.34 10.88 -19.60
N PHE A 78 -13.78 9.95 -18.82
CA PHE A 78 -12.54 10.14 -18.05
C PHE A 78 -11.56 9.01 -18.31
N ARG A 79 -10.27 9.27 -18.11
CA ARG A 79 -9.24 8.22 -18.21
C ARG A 79 -9.15 7.48 -16.88
N MET A 80 -9.41 6.18 -16.87
CA MET A 80 -9.35 5.35 -15.66
C MET A 80 -8.01 5.49 -14.91
N SER A 81 -6.89 5.50 -15.65
CA SER A 81 -5.56 5.70 -15.07
C SER A 81 -5.42 7.07 -14.37
N ALA A 82 -5.90 8.14 -14.99
CA ALA A 82 -5.86 9.48 -14.39
C ALA A 82 -6.69 9.58 -13.10
N ALA A 83 -7.80 8.83 -13.00
CA ALA A 83 -8.62 8.76 -11.80
C ALA A 83 -7.95 7.91 -10.68
N MET A 84 -7.30 6.79 -11.04
CA MET A 84 -6.71 5.87 -10.07
C MET A 84 -5.40 6.38 -9.45
N LEU A 85 -4.51 6.98 -10.27
CA LEU A 85 -3.13 7.27 -9.87
C LEU A 85 -3.00 8.21 -8.65
N PRO A 86 -3.73 9.35 -8.57
CA PRO A 86 -3.63 10.25 -7.42
C PRO A 86 -4.01 9.58 -6.10
N PHE A 87 -5.07 8.76 -6.11
CA PHE A 87 -5.53 8.06 -4.92
C PHE A 87 -4.54 6.98 -4.47
N LEU A 88 -3.89 6.31 -5.42
CA LEU A 88 -2.83 5.36 -5.13
C LEU A 88 -1.60 6.04 -4.53
N GLY A 89 -1.26 7.24 -5.00
CA GLY A 89 -0.22 8.06 -4.38
C GLY A 89 -0.55 8.47 -2.94
N VAL A 90 -1.80 8.86 -2.67
CA VAL A 90 -2.29 9.11 -1.30
C VAL A 90 -2.16 7.86 -0.43
N LEU A 91 -2.44 6.67 -0.97
CA LEU A 91 -2.28 5.42 -0.25
C LEU A 91 -0.81 5.17 0.14
N PHE A 92 0.15 5.42 -0.75
CA PHE A 92 1.57 5.28 -0.41
C PHE A 92 2.05 6.31 0.62
N ILE A 93 1.53 7.53 0.58
CA ILE A 93 1.77 8.53 1.63
C ILE A 93 1.24 8.02 2.98
N ALA A 94 0.03 7.44 2.99
CA ALA A 94 -0.56 6.86 4.19
C ALA A 94 0.25 5.67 4.72
N VAL A 95 0.76 4.80 3.83
CA VAL A 95 1.71 3.73 4.20
C VAL A 95 2.93 4.33 4.87
N GLY A 96 3.58 5.32 4.25
CA GLY A 96 4.77 5.94 4.83
C GLY A 96 4.50 6.57 6.20
N TRP A 97 3.38 7.28 6.35
CA TRP A 97 2.96 7.84 7.63
C TRP A 97 2.73 6.75 8.71
N MET A 98 2.09 5.64 8.34
CA MET A 98 1.88 4.51 9.25
C MET A 98 3.21 3.83 9.63
N LEU A 99 4.13 3.64 8.68
CA LEU A 99 5.45 3.02 8.92
C LEU A 99 6.21 3.77 10.01
N LYS A 100 6.15 5.11 10.04
CA LYS A 100 6.82 5.92 11.07
C LYS A 100 6.40 5.57 12.50
N LYS A 101 5.17 5.07 12.68
CA LYS A 101 4.60 4.72 13.98
C LYS A 101 4.61 3.22 14.26
N ALA A 102 4.85 2.41 13.23
CA ALA A 102 4.79 0.96 13.33
C ALA A 102 5.86 0.44 14.28
N LYS A 103 5.44 -0.37 15.25
CA LYS A 103 6.32 -1.10 16.17
C LYS A 103 6.52 -2.53 15.67
N ARG A 104 7.63 -3.17 16.07
CA ARG A 104 8.00 -4.51 15.61
C ARG A 104 6.85 -5.49 15.79
N ASN A 105 6.46 -6.12 14.70
CA ASN A 105 5.36 -7.06 14.62
C ASN A 105 5.53 -7.97 13.39
N PHE A 106 4.74 -9.05 13.30
CA PHE A 106 4.89 -10.06 12.26
C PHE A 106 4.01 -9.82 11.03
N PHE A 107 3.10 -8.83 11.03
CA PHE A 107 2.11 -8.66 9.95
C PHE A 107 2.17 -7.34 9.17
N ILE A 108 2.64 -6.26 9.78
CA ILE A 108 2.48 -4.87 9.33
C ILE A 108 3.86 -4.22 9.21
N GLY A 109 4.16 -3.65 8.04
CA GLY A 109 5.41 -2.93 7.78
C GLY A 109 6.45 -3.74 7.01
N ILE A 110 7.71 -3.30 7.09
CA ILE A 110 8.86 -3.88 6.38
C ILE A 110 9.42 -5.01 7.23
N ARG A 111 9.11 -6.26 6.86
CA ARG A 111 9.36 -7.45 7.68
C ARG A 111 10.44 -8.34 7.06
N THR A 112 11.68 -7.87 7.10
CA THR A 112 12.84 -8.72 6.80
C THR A 112 13.26 -9.51 8.05
N PRO A 113 13.96 -10.65 7.91
CA PRO A 113 14.52 -11.38 9.05
C PRO A 113 15.31 -10.46 10.01
N TRP A 114 15.96 -9.43 9.46
CA TRP A 114 16.77 -8.44 10.16
C TRP A 114 15.94 -7.43 10.97
N THR A 115 14.83 -6.94 10.40
CA THR A 115 13.92 -6.06 11.14
C THR A 115 13.17 -6.79 12.25
N LEU A 116 12.91 -8.09 12.09
CA LEU A 116 12.22 -8.90 13.10
C LEU A 116 13.13 -9.28 14.27
N SER A 117 14.46 -9.29 14.08
CA SER A 117 15.42 -9.66 15.12
C SER A 117 15.82 -8.50 16.03
N SER A 118 15.71 -7.24 15.59
CA SER A 118 16.18 -6.06 16.34
C SER A 118 15.21 -4.89 16.25
N ASP A 119 14.79 -4.35 17.41
CA ASP A 119 13.93 -3.15 17.48
C ASP A 119 14.65 -1.92 16.91
N THR A 120 15.98 -1.82 17.06
CA THR A 120 16.76 -0.71 16.49
C THR A 120 16.81 -0.77 14.96
N VAL A 121 17.02 -1.96 14.37
CA VAL A 121 16.96 -2.15 12.91
C VAL A 121 15.55 -1.88 12.40
N TRP A 122 14.52 -2.34 13.14
CA TRP A 122 13.13 -2.04 12.81
C TRP A 122 12.88 -0.54 12.73
N ASP A 123 13.16 0.19 13.81
CA ASP A 123 12.84 1.62 13.93
C ASP A 123 13.59 2.46 12.88
N LYS A 124 14.89 2.21 12.66
CA LYS A 124 15.68 2.92 11.63
C LYS A 124 15.16 2.62 10.21
N THR A 125 14.87 1.35 9.91
CA THR A 125 14.35 0.95 8.60
C THR A 125 12.98 1.58 8.34
N HIS A 126 12.10 1.60 9.33
CA HIS A 126 10.76 2.17 9.20
C HIS A 126 10.75 3.70 9.16
N GLN A 127 11.68 4.35 9.88
CA GLN A 127 11.85 5.81 9.80
C GLN A 127 12.28 6.23 8.39
N LEU A 128 13.29 5.58 7.81
CA LEU A 128 13.69 5.84 6.44
C LEU A 128 12.59 5.44 5.44
N GLY A 129 11.95 4.28 5.66
CA GLY A 129 10.83 3.81 4.86
C GLY A 129 9.67 4.79 4.83
N SER A 130 9.37 5.46 5.95
CA SER A 130 8.32 6.47 6.00
C SER A 130 8.55 7.59 5.00
N VAL A 131 9.78 8.10 4.93
CA VAL A 131 10.17 9.18 4.01
C VAL A 131 10.12 8.71 2.56
N LEU A 132 10.69 7.53 2.28
CA LEU A 132 10.78 6.99 0.92
C LEU A 132 9.40 6.65 0.32
N PHE A 133 8.50 6.06 1.12
CA PHE A 133 7.14 5.76 0.66
C PHE A 133 6.30 7.03 0.49
N MET A 134 6.44 8.02 1.38
CA MET A 134 5.78 9.33 1.21
C MET A 134 6.29 10.04 -0.05
N ALA A 135 7.61 10.05 -0.29
CA ALA A 135 8.19 10.62 -1.51
C ALA A 135 7.70 9.89 -2.77
N SER A 136 7.66 8.56 -2.74
CA SER A 136 7.14 7.74 -3.85
C SER A 136 5.67 8.04 -4.14
N GLY A 137 4.84 8.18 -3.10
CA GLY A 137 3.44 8.55 -3.25
C GLY A 137 3.25 9.96 -3.82
N THR A 138 4.05 10.94 -3.37
CA THR A 138 4.06 12.29 -3.94
C THR A 138 4.45 12.29 -5.42
N LEU A 139 5.49 11.53 -5.79
CA LEU A 139 5.90 11.37 -7.20
C LEU A 139 4.82 10.70 -8.04
N ALA A 140 4.08 9.74 -7.50
CA ALA A 140 2.94 9.13 -8.18
C ALA A 140 1.80 10.13 -8.44
N ILE A 141 1.49 11.00 -7.48
CA ILE A 141 0.51 12.09 -7.65
C ILE A 141 0.97 13.05 -8.76
N ILE A 142 2.23 13.49 -8.70
CA ILE A 142 2.83 14.36 -9.72
C ILE A 142 2.76 13.70 -11.10
N GLY A 143 3.12 12.41 -11.19
CA GLY A 143 3.06 11.63 -12.41
C GLY A 143 1.65 11.56 -13.01
N GLY A 144 0.61 11.53 -12.17
CA GLY A 144 -0.79 11.55 -12.60
C GLY A 144 -1.14 12.73 -13.51
N PHE A 145 -0.52 13.90 -13.31
CA PHE A 145 -0.76 15.10 -14.15
C PHE A 145 -0.17 14.97 -15.57
N PHE A 146 0.88 14.16 -15.74
CA PHE A 146 1.51 13.93 -17.05
C PHE A 146 0.87 12.75 -17.80
N GLY A 147 0.37 11.76 -17.07
CA GLY A 147 -0.22 10.54 -17.65
C GLY A 147 0.78 9.68 -18.43
N GLY A 148 0.25 8.64 -19.09
CA GLY A 148 1.02 7.77 -19.98
C GLY A 148 2.23 7.09 -19.31
N MET A 149 3.31 6.92 -20.08
CA MET A 149 4.53 6.24 -19.62
C MET A 149 5.24 7.01 -18.51
N THR A 150 5.17 8.34 -18.52
CA THR A 150 5.76 9.19 -17.48
C THR A 150 5.15 8.91 -16.11
N ALA A 151 3.81 8.82 -16.05
CA ALA A 151 3.10 8.51 -14.82
C ALA A 151 3.44 7.11 -14.29
N PHE A 152 3.55 6.13 -15.20
CA PHE A 152 3.98 4.78 -14.87
C PHE A 152 5.37 4.76 -14.22
N TRP A 153 6.37 5.40 -14.86
CA TRP A 153 7.73 5.42 -14.32
C TRP A 153 7.84 6.16 -12.99
N LEU A 154 7.21 7.33 -12.87
CA LEU A 154 7.22 8.13 -11.64
C LEU A 154 6.54 7.43 -10.46
N MET A 155 5.63 6.50 -10.72
CA MET A 155 5.02 5.67 -9.68
C MET A 155 5.88 4.46 -9.33
N PHE A 156 6.21 3.62 -10.31
CA PHE A 156 6.77 2.30 -10.05
C PHE A 156 8.26 2.34 -9.71
N VAL A 157 9.06 3.22 -10.34
CA VAL A 157 10.52 3.25 -10.11
C VAL A 157 10.86 3.66 -8.68
N PRO A 158 10.32 4.77 -8.13
CA PRO A 158 10.60 5.14 -6.74
C PRO A 158 10.08 4.09 -5.76
N LEU A 159 8.90 3.52 -6.01
CA LEU A 159 8.29 2.54 -5.12
C LEU A 159 9.12 1.25 -5.03
N ILE A 160 9.47 0.67 -6.18
CA ILE A 160 10.27 -0.56 -6.24
C ILE A 160 11.68 -0.29 -5.74
N GLY A 161 12.30 0.82 -6.19
CA GLY A 161 13.62 1.24 -5.74
C GLY A 161 13.69 1.41 -4.22
N SER A 162 12.72 2.11 -3.63
CA SER A 162 12.61 2.28 -2.17
C SER A 162 12.46 0.96 -1.45
N SER A 163 11.59 0.07 -1.95
CA SER A 163 11.34 -1.23 -1.33
C SER A 163 12.60 -2.11 -1.33
N LEU A 164 13.29 -2.22 -2.47
CA LEU A 164 14.53 -2.98 -2.59
C LEU A 164 15.65 -2.37 -1.74
N PHE A 165 15.77 -1.05 -1.76
CA PHE A 165 16.76 -0.33 -0.96
C PHE A 165 16.55 -0.57 0.54
N LEU A 166 15.32 -0.55 1.04
CA LEU A 166 15.01 -0.79 2.45
C LEU A 166 15.34 -2.23 2.89
N VAL A 167 15.17 -3.21 2.00
CA VAL A 167 15.58 -4.59 2.26
C VAL A 167 17.10 -4.65 2.47
N VAL A 168 17.88 -4.08 1.54
CA VAL A 168 19.35 -4.03 1.64
C VAL A 168 19.80 -3.23 2.86
N TYR A 169 19.19 -2.08 3.10
CA TYR A 169 19.48 -1.22 4.24
C TYR A 169 19.28 -1.94 5.57
N SER A 170 18.17 -2.67 5.72
CA SER A 170 17.90 -3.44 6.94
C SER A 170 18.96 -4.51 7.22
N TYR A 171 19.50 -5.14 6.17
CA TYR A 171 20.60 -6.10 6.30
C TYR A 171 21.91 -5.45 6.73
N VAL A 172 22.26 -4.31 6.11
CA VAL A 172 23.48 -3.57 6.44
C VAL A 172 23.45 -3.11 7.90
N LEU A 173 22.32 -2.58 8.37
CA LEU A 173 22.14 -2.20 9.77
C LEU A 173 22.35 -3.38 10.71
N TYR A 174 21.70 -4.51 10.43
CA TYR A 174 21.80 -5.71 11.27
C TYR A 174 23.24 -6.26 11.32
N ARG A 175 23.93 -6.27 10.18
CA ARG A 175 25.35 -6.66 10.12
C ARG A 175 26.24 -5.74 10.94
N GLY A 176 25.93 -4.44 10.98
CA GLY A 176 26.62 -3.48 11.83
C GLY A 176 26.43 -3.77 13.32
N GLU A 177 25.19 -4.07 13.73
CA GLU A 177 24.89 -4.43 15.13
C GLU A 177 25.60 -5.71 15.58
N THR A 178 25.62 -6.76 14.75
CA THR A 178 26.27 -8.04 15.10
C THR A 178 27.80 -7.99 15.17
N LYS A 179 28.43 -6.94 14.63
CA LYS A 179 29.88 -6.77 14.61
C LYS A 179 30.41 -5.89 15.75
N SER A 180 29.53 -5.17 16.43
CA SER A 180 29.85 -4.34 17.61
C SER A 180 29.75 -5.16 18.89
#